data_AF-A0A937WDV0-F1
#
_entry.id   AF-A0A937WDV0-F1
#
_cell.length_a   1.000
_cell.length_b   1.000
_cell.length_c   1.000
_cell.angle_alpha   90.00
_cell.angle_beta   90.00
_cell.angle_gamma   90.00
#
_symmetry.space_group_name_H-M   'P 1'
#
loop_
_entity.id
_entity.type
_entity.pdbx_description
1 polymer ?
#
loop_
_entity_poly.entity_id
_entity_poly.type
_entity_poly.pdbx_seq_one_letter_code
_entity_poly.pdbx_strand_id
1 'polypeptide(L)'
;MDSEATRYFTDIVHLAQATFEQVEYVTEATPERAILRLQAQYGPYRIFVTELFSDKVRKYRYYVLRGDWVEAGFDNSPDPRAIRLKYGKIGKDHTGEHVPHFHQNDKTQLSLTEEITFATFVNWLKASL
;
A
#
# COMPACT_ATOMS: atom_id res chain seq x y z
N MET A 1 4.02 -5.98 20.22
CA MET A 1 3.62 -5.89 18.80
C MET A 1 2.10 -5.76 18.67
N ASP A 2 1.33 -6.58 19.40
CA ASP A 2 -0.12 -6.67 19.26
C ASP A 2 -0.88 -5.35 19.50
N SER A 3 -0.53 -4.57 20.54
CA SER A 3 -1.24 -3.32 20.87
C SER A 3 -0.92 -2.13 19.97
N GLU A 4 0.25 -2.10 19.32
CA GLU A 4 0.67 -1.01 18.44
C GLU A 4 0.11 -1.19 17.03
N ALA A 5 0.24 -2.40 16.46
CA ALA A 5 -0.33 -2.72 15.15
C ALA A 5 -1.86 -2.61 15.17
N THR A 6 -2.52 -3.07 16.25
CA THR A 6 -3.98 -2.96 16.38
C THR A 6 -4.43 -1.50 16.38
N ARG A 7 -3.80 -0.64 17.18
CA ARG A 7 -4.12 0.80 17.21
C ARG A 7 -3.88 1.46 15.86
N TYR A 8 -2.76 1.14 15.22
CA TYR A 8 -2.46 1.65 13.87
C TYR A 8 -3.54 1.24 12.84
N PHE A 9 -3.98 -0.02 12.87
CA PHE A 9 -5.07 -0.48 12.00
C PHE A 9 -6.40 0.20 12.32
N THR A 10 -6.71 0.44 13.60
CA THR A 10 -7.89 1.21 14.00
C THR A 10 -7.85 2.62 13.42
N ASP A 11 -6.70 3.30 13.46
CA ASP A 11 -6.55 4.65 12.89
C ASP A 11 -6.76 4.64 11.36
N ILE A 12 -6.24 3.62 10.66
CA ILE A 12 -6.47 3.42 9.23
C ILE A 12 -7.95 3.21 8.93
N VAL A 13 -8.61 2.32 9.66
CA VAL A 13 -10.03 2.01 9.45
C VAL A 13 -10.89 3.26 9.69
N HIS A 14 -10.64 4.02 10.75
CA HIS A 14 -11.36 5.27 11.01
C HIS A 14 -11.16 6.29 9.89
N LEU A 15 -9.92 6.48 9.43
CA LEU A 15 -9.67 7.40 8.31
C LEU A 15 -10.33 6.93 7.02
N ALA A 16 -10.35 5.62 6.76
CA ALA A 16 -11.02 5.04 5.59
C ALA A 16 -12.54 5.26 5.67
N GLN A 17 -13.17 4.99 6.81
CA GLN A 17 -14.60 5.20 7.04
C GLN A 17 -15.01 6.68 6.93
N ALA A 18 -14.12 7.59 7.28
CA ALA A 18 -14.34 9.04 7.13
C ALA A 18 -14.14 9.55 5.70
N THR A 19 -13.49 8.77 4.82
CA THR A 19 -13.06 9.22 3.49
C THR A 19 -13.77 8.50 2.35
N PHE A 20 -14.07 7.22 2.52
CA PHE A 20 -14.54 6.32 1.47
C PHE A 20 -15.94 5.80 1.75
N GLU A 21 -16.60 5.32 0.71
CA GLU A 21 -17.89 4.64 0.78
C GLU A 21 -17.69 3.12 0.81
N GLN A 22 -18.69 2.37 1.31
CA GLN A 22 -18.71 0.90 1.28
C GLN A 22 -17.41 0.26 1.81
N VAL A 23 -16.94 0.75 2.96
CA VAL A 23 -15.69 0.27 3.56
C VAL A 23 -15.89 -1.11 4.18
N GLU A 24 -15.17 -2.09 3.65
CA GLU A 24 -15.09 -3.45 4.17
C GLU A 24 -13.64 -3.74 4.56
N TYR A 25 -13.43 -4.38 5.70
CA TYR A 25 -12.08 -4.73 6.13
C TYR A 25 -12.03 -6.01 6.95
N VAL A 26 -10.87 -6.64 6.94
CA VAL A 26 -10.52 -7.76 7.80
C VAL A 26 -9.15 -7.52 8.42
N THR A 27 -9.05 -7.81 9.71
CA THR A 27 -7.78 -7.81 10.44
C THR A 27 -7.48 -9.21 10.94
N GLU A 28 -6.24 -9.66 10.77
CA GLU A 28 -5.74 -10.89 11.34
C GLU A 28 -4.44 -10.58 12.10
N ALA A 29 -4.32 -11.08 13.33
CA ALA A 29 -3.11 -10.94 14.14
C ALA A 29 -2.67 -12.30 14.68
N THR A 30 -1.38 -12.57 14.57
CA THR A 30 -0.68 -13.68 15.22
C THR A 30 0.55 -13.10 15.95
N PRO A 31 1.25 -13.89 16.79
CA PRO A 31 2.49 -13.43 17.40
C PRO A 31 3.58 -12.98 16.41
N GLU A 32 3.53 -13.50 15.17
CA GLU A 32 4.56 -13.29 14.14
C GLU A 32 4.19 -12.18 13.16
N ARG A 33 2.89 -11.93 12.95
CA ARG A 33 2.42 -10.95 11.97
C ARG A 33 1.08 -10.34 12.34
N ALA A 34 0.86 -9.11 11.89
CA ALA A 34 -0.45 -8.46 11.91
C ALA A 34 -0.75 -7.93 10.51
N ILE A 35 -1.95 -8.22 9.99
CA ILE A 35 -2.37 -7.79 8.65
C ILE A 35 -3.76 -7.18 8.69
N LEU A 36 -3.91 -6.05 7.99
CA LEU A 36 -5.17 -5.42 7.64
C LEU A 36 -5.33 -5.52 6.12
N ARG A 37 -6.50 -5.98 5.68
CA ARG A 37 -6.95 -5.85 4.29
C ARG A 37 -8.24 -5.06 4.30
N LEU A 38 -8.29 -4.02 3.47
CA LEU A 38 -9.43 -3.12 3.37
C LEU A 38 -9.79 -2.91 1.89
N GLN A 39 -11.08 -2.91 1.62
CA GLN A 39 -11.67 -2.56 0.34
C GLN A 39 -12.68 -1.44 0.55
N ALA A 40 -12.76 -0.50 -0.38
CA ALA A 40 -13.71 0.60 -0.32
C ALA A 40 -13.98 1.19 -1.71
N GLN A 41 -14.91 2.13 -1.78
CA GLN A 41 -15.22 2.90 -2.97
C GLN A 41 -14.87 4.39 -2.76
N TYR A 42 -14.36 5.02 -3.81
CA TYR A 42 -14.19 6.47 -3.89
C TYR A 42 -14.66 6.93 -5.26
N GLY A 43 -15.89 7.44 -5.35
CA GLY A 43 -16.51 7.76 -6.63
C GLY A 43 -16.52 6.55 -7.57
N PRO A 44 -15.97 6.64 -8.80
CA PRO A 44 -15.92 5.51 -9.74
C PRO A 44 -14.79 4.52 -9.46
N TYR A 45 -14.00 4.74 -8.40
CA TYR A 45 -12.79 3.96 -8.12
C TYR A 45 -12.98 2.96 -6.99
N ARG A 46 -12.47 1.74 -7.21
CA ARG A 46 -12.30 0.74 -6.15
C ARG A 46 -10.95 0.95 -5.48
N ILE A 47 -10.95 1.00 -4.16
CA ILE A 47 -9.76 1.18 -3.33
C ILE A 47 -9.42 -0.14 -2.66
N PHE A 48 -8.17 -0.58 -2.81
CA PHE A 48 -7.64 -1.77 -2.13
C PHE A 48 -6.44 -1.38 -1.29
N VAL A 49 -6.50 -1.73 -0.01
CA VAL A 49 -5.46 -1.40 0.97
C VAL A 49 -5.04 -2.69 1.65
N THR A 50 -3.74 -2.91 1.72
CA THR A 50 -3.13 -3.96 2.56
C THR A 50 -2.03 -3.33 3.38
N GLU A 51 -2.08 -3.57 4.68
CA GLU A 51 -1.04 -3.20 5.65
C GLU A 51 -0.62 -4.44 6.41
N LEU A 52 0.68 -4.71 6.44
CA LEU A 52 1.24 -5.90 7.04
C LEU A 52 2.46 -5.52 7.87
N PHE A 53 2.43 -5.88 9.15
CA PHE A 53 3.62 -5.91 10.00
C PHE A 53 4.08 -7.35 10.10
N SER A 54 5.28 -7.66 9.60
CA SER A 54 5.96 -8.94 9.82
C SER A 54 7.45 -8.71 9.89
N ASP A 55 8.18 -9.54 10.64
CA ASP A 55 9.65 -9.48 10.69
C ASP A 55 10.21 -8.09 11.10
N LYS A 56 9.44 -7.35 11.91
CA LYS A 56 9.71 -5.94 12.29
C LYS A 56 9.72 -4.93 11.13
N VAL A 57 9.20 -5.32 9.97
CA VAL A 57 9.07 -4.47 8.78
C VAL A 57 7.60 -4.19 8.51
N ARG A 58 7.27 -2.93 8.20
CA ARG A 58 5.97 -2.53 7.68
C ARG A 58 5.96 -2.73 6.16
N LYS A 59 4.96 -3.46 5.67
CA LYS A 59 4.74 -3.75 4.26
C LYS A 59 3.36 -3.22 3.90
N TYR A 60 3.25 -2.49 2.81
CA TYR A 60 1.97 -1.89 2.40
C TYR A 60 1.74 -2.03 0.90
N ARG A 61 0.46 -2.04 0.52
CA ARG A 61 -0.02 -1.93 -0.86
C ARG A 61 -1.31 -1.11 -0.87
N TYR A 62 -1.34 -0.01 -1.59
CA TYR A 62 -2.52 0.83 -1.78
C TYR A 62 -2.79 0.99 -3.27
N TYR A 63 -3.90 0.45 -3.74
CA TYR A 63 -4.28 0.48 -5.14
C TYR A 63 -5.59 1.22 -5.34
N VAL A 64 -5.63 1.99 -6.43
CA VAL A 64 -6.83 2.62 -6.97
C VAL A 64 -7.12 1.98 -8.32
N LEU A 65 -8.30 1.41 -8.45
CA LEU A 65 -8.75 0.74 -9.67
C LEU A 65 -9.96 1.45 -10.26
N ARG A 66 -10.02 1.54 -11.58
CA ARG A 66 -11.23 1.95 -12.33
C ARG A 66 -11.69 0.78 -13.18
N GLY A 67 -12.77 0.11 -12.79
CA GLY A 67 -13.06 -1.23 -13.32
C GLY A 67 -11.89 -2.17 -13.00
N ASP A 68 -11.41 -2.94 -13.97
CA ASP A 68 -10.29 -3.87 -13.80
C ASP A 68 -8.90 -3.24 -14.07
N TRP A 69 -8.87 -1.94 -14.35
CA TRP A 69 -7.65 -1.20 -14.62
C TRP A 69 -7.03 -0.62 -13.35
N VAL A 70 -5.72 -0.83 -13.14
CA VAL A 70 -4.98 -0.18 -12.05
C VAL A 70 -4.55 1.23 -12.48
N GLU A 71 -5.27 2.24 -11.99
CA GLU A 71 -4.94 3.65 -12.22
C GLU A 71 -3.64 4.03 -11.50
N ALA A 72 -3.53 3.60 -10.24
CA ALA A 72 -2.46 4.00 -9.35
C ALA A 72 -2.21 2.92 -8.28
N GLY A 73 -0.94 2.72 -7.90
CA GLY A 73 -0.57 1.74 -6.90
C GLY A 73 0.69 2.11 -6.13
N PHE A 74 0.60 2.32 -4.83
CA PHE A 74 1.77 2.50 -3.97
C PHE A 74 2.08 1.20 -3.24
N ASP A 75 3.29 0.69 -3.35
CA ASP A 75 3.72 -0.45 -2.55
C ASP A 75 5.22 -0.42 -2.23
N ASN A 76 5.63 -1.23 -1.26
CA ASN A 76 7.03 -1.40 -0.89
C ASN A 76 7.47 -2.88 -0.94
N SER A 77 6.75 -3.70 -1.70
CA SER A 77 7.12 -5.10 -1.85
C SER A 77 8.34 -5.23 -2.76
N PRO A 78 9.11 -6.33 -2.69
CA PRO A 78 10.25 -6.52 -3.60
C PRO A 78 9.77 -6.61 -5.05
N ASP A 79 9.97 -5.54 -5.83
CA ASP A 79 9.78 -5.51 -7.30
C ASP A 79 11.17 -5.39 -7.97
N PRO A 80 11.57 -6.36 -8.82
CA PRO A 80 12.83 -6.30 -9.56
C PRO A 80 13.03 -5.03 -10.40
N ARG A 81 11.95 -4.42 -10.89
CA ARG A 81 11.97 -3.15 -11.63
C ARG A 81 12.28 -1.99 -10.69
N ALA A 82 11.64 -1.93 -9.51
CA ALA A 82 11.94 -0.92 -8.50
C ALA A 82 13.39 -1.03 -8.00
N ILE A 83 13.85 -2.25 -7.70
CA ILE A 83 15.24 -2.52 -7.31
C ILE A 83 16.21 -2.08 -8.41
N ARG A 84 15.92 -2.40 -9.68
CA ARG A 84 16.74 -1.96 -10.82
C ARG A 84 16.74 -0.45 -11.00
N LEU A 85 15.62 0.23 -10.78
CA LEU A 85 15.56 1.70 -10.83
C LEU A 85 16.41 2.33 -9.72
N LYS A 86 16.39 1.77 -8.50
CA LYS A 86 17.14 2.29 -7.36
C LYS A 86 18.65 2.05 -7.47
N TYR A 87 19.04 0.85 -7.90
CA TYR A 87 20.42 0.38 -7.81
C TYR A 87 21.13 0.21 -9.16
N GLY A 88 20.40 0.27 -10.28
CA GLY A 88 20.97 0.09 -11.61
C GLY A 88 21.63 -1.28 -11.79
N LYS A 89 22.91 -1.28 -12.19
CA LYS A 89 23.65 -2.50 -12.55
C LYS A 89 23.90 -3.45 -11.37
N ILE A 90 23.91 -2.94 -10.15
CA ILE A 90 24.14 -3.74 -8.93
C ILE A 90 22.83 -4.24 -8.31
N GLY A 91 21.67 -4.02 -8.95
CA GLY A 91 20.37 -4.42 -8.38
C GLY A 91 20.22 -5.91 -8.07
N LYS A 92 21.04 -6.79 -8.66
CA LYS A 92 21.05 -8.23 -8.33
C LYS A 92 21.47 -8.48 -6.88
N ASP A 93 22.38 -7.68 -6.35
CA ASP A 93 22.90 -7.82 -4.98
C ASP A 93 21.87 -7.38 -3.93
N HIS A 94 20.82 -6.68 -4.37
CA HIS A 94 19.72 -6.15 -3.55
C HIS A 94 18.41 -6.92 -3.76
N THR A 95 18.49 -8.16 -4.29
CA THR A 95 17.31 -8.99 -4.52
C THR A 95 16.55 -9.23 -3.21
N GLY A 96 15.23 -9.00 -3.22
CA GLY A 96 14.39 -9.16 -2.04
C GLY A 96 14.28 -7.91 -1.17
N GLU A 97 14.98 -6.82 -1.52
CA GLU A 97 14.83 -5.56 -0.79
C GLU A 97 13.42 -4.96 -0.99
N HIS A 98 12.85 -4.49 0.11
CA HIS A 98 11.61 -3.72 0.12
C HIS A 98 11.88 -2.28 -0.32
N VAL A 99 11.54 -1.96 -1.57
CA VAL A 99 11.75 -0.63 -2.15
C VAL A 99 10.39 0.05 -2.33
N PRO A 100 10.09 1.16 -1.64
CA PRO A 100 8.89 1.94 -1.90
C PRO A 100 8.83 2.45 -3.35
N HIS A 101 7.70 2.23 -4.01
CA HIS A 101 7.49 2.61 -5.39
C HIS A 101 6.02 2.85 -5.73
N PHE A 102 5.81 3.52 -6.86
CA PHE A 102 4.52 3.90 -7.40
C PHE A 102 4.33 3.33 -8.79
N HIS A 103 3.26 2.55 -8.96
CA HIS A 103 2.75 2.01 -10.20
C HIS A 103 1.70 2.92 -10.82
N GLN A 104 1.77 3.10 -12.14
CA GLN A 104 0.78 3.83 -12.93
C GLN A 104 0.50 3.10 -14.23
N ASN A 105 -0.61 3.46 -14.87
CA ASN A 105 -0.99 2.97 -16.20
C ASN A 105 -0.98 1.44 -16.26
N ASP A 106 -1.79 0.81 -15.41
CA ASP A 106 -1.87 -0.64 -15.27
C ASP A 106 -0.52 -1.31 -14.94
N LYS A 107 0.23 -0.67 -14.04
CA LYS A 107 1.56 -1.09 -13.57
C LYS A 107 2.62 -1.16 -14.68
N THR A 108 2.37 -0.59 -15.86
CA THR A 108 3.36 -0.51 -16.93
C THR A 108 4.40 0.58 -16.66
N GLN A 109 4.03 1.62 -15.93
CA GLN A 109 4.93 2.67 -15.44
C GLN A 109 5.24 2.48 -13.96
N LEU A 110 6.48 2.77 -13.60
CA LEU A 110 6.99 2.61 -12.24
C LEU A 110 7.95 3.75 -11.91
N SER A 111 7.76 4.38 -10.75
CA SER A 111 8.67 5.37 -10.19
C SER A 111 8.98 5.02 -8.73
N LEU A 112 10.13 5.47 -8.23
CA LEU A 112 10.49 5.30 -6.82
C LEU A 112 9.79 6.37 -5.97
N THR A 113 9.44 6.00 -4.74
CA THR A 113 8.87 6.92 -3.76
C THR A 113 9.62 6.83 -2.44
N GLU A 114 9.31 7.75 -1.53
CA GLU A 114 9.53 7.50 -0.11
C GLU A 114 8.48 6.51 0.42
N GLU A 115 8.62 6.12 1.69
CA GLU A 115 7.60 5.32 2.36
C GLU A 115 6.29 6.09 2.47
N ILE A 116 5.20 5.49 1.99
CA ILE A 116 3.87 6.10 2.02
C ILE A 116 3.08 5.54 3.21
N THR A 117 2.49 6.45 3.98
CA THR A 117 1.47 6.11 4.99
C THR A 117 0.08 6.10 4.37
N PHE A 118 -0.87 5.42 5.00
CA PHE A 118 -2.25 5.44 4.52
C PHE A 118 -2.83 6.87 4.47
N ALA A 119 -2.48 7.73 5.44
CA ALA A 119 -2.87 9.13 5.43
C ALA A 119 -2.27 9.90 4.25
N THR A 120 -0.99 9.67 3.94
CA THR A 120 -0.34 10.25 2.75
C THR A 120 -1.02 9.80 1.47
N PHE A 121 -1.39 8.51 1.38
CA PHE A 121 -2.14 7.97 0.24
C PHE A 121 -3.51 8.63 0.09
N VAL A 122 -4.27 8.80 1.17
CA VAL A 122 -5.57 9.49 1.16
C VAL A 122 -5.43 10.93 0.69
N ASN A 123 -4.41 11.65 1.17
CA ASN A 123 -4.16 13.03 0.74
C ASN A 123 -3.80 13.12 -0.74
N TRP A 124 -2.94 12.21 -1.22
CA TRP A 124 -2.60 12.11 -2.64
C TRP A 124 -3.84 11.86 -3.49
N LEU A 125 -4.71 10.93 -3.06
CA LEU A 125 -5.93 10.56 -3.77
C LEU A 125 -6.89 11.74 -3.88
N LYS A 126 -7.13 12.48 -2.79
CA LYS A 126 -7.96 13.70 -2.79
C LYS A 126 -7.41 14.82 -3.69
N ALA A 127 -6.10 14.87 -3.89
CA ALA A 127 -5.46 15.87 -4.73
C ALA A 127 -5.41 15.48 -6.22
N SER A 128 -5.55 14.18 -6.52
CA SER A 128 -5.27 13.64 -7.86
C SER A 128 -6.51 13.12 -8.59
N LEU A 129 -7.61 12.87 -7.89
CA LEU A 129 -8.83 12.24 -8.41
C LEU A 129 -10.10 12.95 -7.93
#